data_AF-A0AA35VLW0-F1
#
_entry.id   AF-A0AA35VLW0-F1
#
_cell.length_a   1.000
_cell.length_b   1.000
_cell.length_c   1.000
_cell.angle_alpha   90.00
_cell.angle_beta   90.00
_cell.angle_gamma   90.00
#
_symmetry.space_group_name_H-M   'P 1'
#
loop_
_entity.id
_entity.type
_entity.pdbx_description
1 polymer ?
#
loop_
_entity_poly.entity_id
_entity_poly.type
_entity_poly.pdbx_seq_one_letter_code
_entity_poly.pdbx_strand_id
1 'polypeptide(L)'
;MGQCCSSPRNRGEILGKDPPVEVVPQYLTLHPSVENDSPLLNLPVELYLQISSKLDECSAASLALASRASYHLREPLALASVSNSQPARSEFLQLLERDPNVGDRLFFCDMCTKLHPFQDHWGPDKSWGEFMSISRFGNYKHHTIGLNLLGTSVDINWYHARLAMNRHLHGFPCGIGIENLSMSTRPQIAGSRKSVHTTRARIVDDKLIVRIHHVLTPVWPDVPAETFRQDVLSWTLYVCPHTAVGSCFALRPASLPELELRDDGRGMVFRPCRDSVSSCKRCNSDFSVTIEGGDDASGRSSGGYRITVVSYHMVGACRSPWDKDCVSLFDCYSSHLRNLRRHPRGSVIKKWCSLSE
;
A
#
# COMPACT_ATOMS: atom_id res chain seq x y z
N MET A 1 -21.97 26.64 -34.95
CA MET A 1 -22.26 26.11 -36.31
C MET A 1 -20.93 25.97 -37.03
N GLY A 2 -20.66 24.78 -37.59
CA GLY A 2 -19.42 24.43 -38.33
C GLY A 2 -18.26 24.02 -37.40
N GLN A 3 -17.46 22.99 -37.66
CA GLN A 3 -17.31 22.10 -38.83
C GLN A 3 -16.67 20.78 -38.37
N CYS A 4 -17.08 19.70 -39.03
CA CYS A 4 -16.52 18.35 -38.92
C CYS A 4 -15.10 18.25 -39.50
N CYS A 5 -14.22 17.48 -38.85
CA CYS A 5 -13.04 16.92 -39.48
C CYS A 5 -13.10 15.38 -39.42
N SER A 6 -13.36 14.79 -40.58
CA SER A 6 -13.32 13.36 -40.87
C SER A 6 -11.87 12.93 -41.10
N SER A 7 -11.43 11.82 -40.49
CA SER A 7 -10.18 11.16 -40.86
C SER A 7 -10.45 9.84 -41.61
N PRO A 8 -9.61 9.49 -42.60
CA PRO A 8 -9.84 8.37 -43.50
C PRO A 8 -9.45 7.01 -42.90
N ARG A 9 -10.23 5.99 -43.27
CA ARG A 9 -9.96 4.57 -43.02
C ARG A 9 -8.82 4.10 -43.93
N ASN A 10 -7.74 3.59 -43.35
CA ASN A 10 -6.78 2.75 -44.05
C ASN A 10 -7.12 1.27 -43.83
N ARG A 11 -7.40 0.58 -44.93
CA ARG A 11 -7.45 -0.88 -45.07
C ARG A 11 -6.11 -1.34 -45.63
N GLY A 12 -5.52 -2.34 -44.99
CA GLY A 12 -4.41 -3.16 -45.49
C GLY A 12 -3.83 -3.90 -44.29
N GLU A 13 -3.43 -5.15 -44.33
CA GLU A 13 -3.45 -6.19 -45.35
C GLU A 13 -3.26 -7.51 -44.58
N ILE A 14 -3.79 -8.59 -45.12
CA ILE A 14 -3.85 -9.91 -44.50
C ILE A 14 -2.55 -10.66 -44.83
N LEU A 15 -1.83 -11.15 -43.83
CA LEU A 15 -0.79 -12.17 -44.03
C LEU A 15 -0.56 -13.02 -42.77
N GLY A 16 -0.53 -14.34 -42.96
CA GLY A 16 0.05 -15.32 -42.04
C GLY A 16 -0.92 -15.98 -41.05
N LYS A 17 -1.70 -16.97 -41.50
CA LYS A 17 -2.32 -17.97 -40.60
C LYS A 17 -1.32 -19.11 -40.41
N ASP A 18 -0.67 -19.16 -39.26
CA ASP A 18 -0.06 -20.40 -38.79
C ASP A 18 -1.17 -21.39 -38.37
N PRO A 19 -1.01 -22.69 -38.64
CA PRO A 19 -1.99 -23.69 -38.23
C PRO A 19 -2.05 -23.79 -36.70
N PRO A 20 -3.23 -24.02 -36.11
CA PRO A 20 -3.38 -24.19 -34.68
C PRO A 20 -2.62 -25.44 -34.23
N VAL A 21 -1.68 -25.27 -33.32
CA VAL A 21 -1.10 -26.36 -32.55
C VAL A 21 -2.23 -26.97 -31.72
N GLU A 22 -2.62 -28.20 -32.05
CA GLU A 22 -3.49 -29.04 -31.22
C GLU A 22 -2.77 -29.31 -29.90
N VAL A 23 -3.06 -28.47 -28.90
CA VAL A 23 -2.79 -28.80 -27.50
C VAL A 23 -3.81 -29.87 -27.12
N VAL A 24 -3.38 -31.13 -27.20
CA VAL A 24 -4.12 -32.27 -26.64
C VAL A 24 -4.38 -31.95 -25.16
N PRO A 25 -5.63 -31.84 -24.71
CA PRO A 25 -5.90 -31.66 -23.29
C PRO A 25 -5.40 -32.92 -22.59
N GLN A 26 -4.38 -32.77 -21.75
CA GLN A 26 -4.03 -33.80 -20.79
C GLN A 26 -5.26 -34.02 -19.94
N TYR A 27 -5.94 -35.13 -20.21
CA TYR A 27 -7.06 -35.61 -19.44
C TYR A 27 -6.62 -35.63 -17.98
N LEU A 28 -7.31 -34.81 -17.18
CA LEU A 28 -7.37 -34.94 -15.74
C LEU A 28 -7.64 -36.41 -15.43
N THR A 29 -6.61 -37.12 -14.98
CA THR A 29 -6.77 -38.40 -14.30
C THR A 29 -7.66 -38.11 -13.10
N LEU A 30 -8.95 -38.43 -13.25
CA LEU A 30 -9.93 -38.53 -12.18
C LEU A 30 -9.34 -39.48 -11.15
N HIS A 31 -8.77 -38.91 -10.09
CA HIS A 31 -8.49 -39.68 -8.89
C HIS A 31 -9.81 -40.33 -8.43
N PRO A 32 -9.77 -41.60 -8.02
CA PRO A 32 -10.95 -42.30 -7.54
C PRO A 32 -11.60 -41.47 -6.42
N SER A 33 -12.89 -41.19 -6.61
CA SER A 33 -13.75 -40.49 -5.67
C SER A 33 -13.68 -41.17 -4.31
N VAL A 34 -12.93 -40.59 -3.38
CA VAL A 34 -13.17 -40.81 -1.96
C VAL A 34 -14.62 -40.41 -1.74
N GLU A 35 -15.46 -41.38 -1.36
CA GLU A 35 -16.85 -41.14 -0.96
C GLU A 35 -16.85 -40.13 0.18
N ASN A 36 -16.94 -38.85 -0.19
CA ASN A 36 -17.00 -37.72 0.71
C ASN A 36 -18.45 -37.57 1.17
N ASP A 37 -18.93 -38.58 1.89
CA ASP A 37 -20.20 -38.51 2.59
C ASP A 37 -20.09 -37.41 3.63
N SER A 38 -20.63 -36.23 3.30
CA SER A 38 -20.70 -35.12 4.24
C SER A 38 -21.64 -35.51 5.38
N PRO A 39 -21.15 -35.85 6.58
CA PRO A 39 -21.96 -36.46 7.62
C PRO A 39 -23.10 -35.55 8.08
N LEU A 40 -22.96 -34.24 7.88
CA LEU A 40 -23.96 -33.23 8.18
C LEU A 40 -25.16 -33.25 7.23
N LEU A 41 -24.95 -33.59 5.95
CA LEU A 41 -26.03 -33.67 4.94
C LEU A 41 -26.81 -34.99 5.01
N ASN A 42 -26.25 -36.00 5.69
CA ASN A 42 -26.91 -37.28 5.95
C ASN A 42 -27.82 -37.25 7.19
N LEU A 43 -27.87 -36.12 7.91
CA LEU A 43 -28.78 -35.95 9.04
C LEU A 43 -30.22 -35.74 8.57
N PRO A 44 -31.22 -36.21 9.34
CA PRO A 44 -32.59 -35.72 9.23
C PRO A 44 -32.64 -34.19 9.26
N VAL A 45 -33.52 -33.61 8.44
CA VAL A 45 -33.63 -32.16 8.28
C VAL A 45 -33.87 -31.44 9.60
N GLU A 46 -34.59 -32.06 10.53
CA GLU A 46 -34.89 -31.53 11.86
C GLU A 46 -33.61 -31.36 12.69
N LEU A 47 -32.71 -32.34 12.66
CA LEU A 47 -31.42 -32.27 13.38
C LEU A 47 -30.50 -31.23 12.74
N TYR A 48 -30.46 -31.16 11.41
CA TYR A 48 -29.72 -30.12 10.70
C TYR A 48 -30.22 -28.72 11.10
N LEU A 49 -31.53 -28.50 11.12
CA LEU A 49 -32.12 -27.23 11.53
C LEU A 49 -31.88 -26.96 13.03
N GLN A 50 -31.93 -27.97 13.89
CA GLN A 50 -31.62 -27.80 15.31
C GLN A 50 -30.17 -27.36 15.51
N ILE A 51 -29.20 -28.00 14.84
CA ILE A 51 -27.79 -27.59 14.86
C ILE A 51 -27.65 -26.15 14.34
N SER A 52 -28.19 -25.87 13.16
CA SER A 52 -28.09 -24.55 12.53
C SER A 52 -28.75 -23.45 13.37
N SER A 53 -29.77 -23.75 14.19
CA SER A 53 -30.40 -22.79 15.10
C SER A 53 -29.54 -22.40 16.31
N LYS A 54 -28.46 -23.16 16.57
CA LYS A 54 -27.51 -22.91 17.66
C LYS A 54 -26.25 -22.19 17.20
N LEU A 55 -26.10 -21.97 15.89
CA LEU A 55 -24.99 -21.21 15.32
C LEU A 55 -25.25 -19.70 15.46
N ASP A 56 -24.18 -18.93 15.60
CA ASP A 56 -24.24 -17.47 15.43
C ASP A 56 -24.60 -17.09 13.98
N GLU A 57 -24.92 -15.82 13.75
CA GLU A 57 -25.40 -15.33 12.44
C GLU A 57 -24.40 -15.62 11.31
N CYS A 58 -23.10 -15.41 11.55
CA CYS A 58 -22.04 -15.61 10.57
C CYS A 58 -21.82 -17.10 10.27
N SER A 59 -21.78 -17.94 11.31
CA SER A 59 -21.66 -19.40 11.16
C SER A 59 -22.89 -20.00 10.48
N ALA A 60 -24.10 -19.53 10.79
CA ALA A 60 -25.33 -19.96 10.14
C ALA A 60 -25.35 -19.57 8.66
N ALA A 61 -24.92 -18.35 8.32
CA ALA A 61 -24.79 -17.91 6.93
C ALA A 61 -23.71 -18.71 6.18
N SER A 62 -22.57 -18.99 6.81
CA SER A 62 -21.50 -19.81 6.23
C SER A 62 -21.98 -21.24 5.96
N LEU A 63 -22.70 -21.84 6.92
CA LEU A 63 -23.31 -23.15 6.75
C LEU A 63 -24.34 -23.13 5.60
N ALA A 64 -25.16 -22.07 5.47
CA ALA A 64 -26.10 -21.93 4.37
C ALA A 64 -25.39 -21.86 3.00
N LEU A 65 -24.19 -21.27 2.92
CA LEU A 65 -23.40 -21.21 1.68
C LEU A 65 -22.54 -22.45 1.40
N ALA A 66 -22.36 -23.34 2.38
CA ALA A 66 -21.47 -24.51 2.26
C ALA A 66 -21.95 -25.53 1.20
N SER A 67 -23.25 -25.61 0.93
CA SER A 67 -23.79 -26.49 -0.10
C SER A 67 -25.13 -25.98 -0.64
N ARG A 68 -25.52 -26.45 -1.83
CA ARG A 68 -26.83 -26.14 -2.41
C ARG A 68 -28.00 -26.64 -1.55
N ALA A 69 -27.85 -27.81 -0.92
CA ALA A 69 -28.85 -28.37 -0.02
C ALA A 69 -29.02 -27.48 1.22
N SER A 70 -27.90 -27.11 1.85
CA SER A 70 -27.85 -26.19 2.98
C SER A 70 -28.47 -24.84 2.66
N TYR A 71 -28.19 -24.31 1.47
CA TYR A 71 -28.76 -23.05 0.97
C TYR A 71 -30.29 -23.12 0.95
N HIS A 72 -30.87 -24.13 0.29
CA HIS A 72 -32.32 -24.25 0.18
C HIS A 72 -33.04 -24.46 1.53
N LEU A 73 -32.38 -25.08 2.51
CA LEU A 73 -32.96 -25.30 3.84
C LEU A 73 -32.98 -24.05 4.73
N ARG A 74 -32.11 -23.05 4.47
CA ARG A 74 -31.82 -21.97 5.44
C ARG A 74 -31.70 -20.56 4.86
N GLU A 75 -31.57 -20.41 3.55
CA GLU A 75 -31.16 -19.14 2.94
C GLU A 75 -32.00 -17.93 3.37
N PRO A 76 -33.35 -17.97 3.35
CA PRO A 76 -34.13 -16.76 3.58
C PRO A 76 -33.95 -16.14 4.97
N LEU A 77 -33.51 -16.94 5.95
CA LEU A 77 -33.35 -16.50 7.34
C LEU A 77 -31.90 -16.16 7.66
N ALA A 78 -30.95 -17.02 7.29
CA ALA A 78 -29.56 -16.86 7.68
C ALA A 78 -28.88 -15.68 6.93
N LEU A 79 -29.07 -15.59 5.60
CA LEU A 79 -28.48 -14.50 4.83
C LEU A 79 -29.19 -13.16 5.07
N ALA A 80 -30.49 -13.19 5.34
CA ALA A 80 -31.24 -11.98 5.68
C ALA A 80 -30.81 -11.39 7.03
N SER A 81 -30.60 -12.23 8.05
CA SER A 81 -30.09 -11.79 9.37
C SER A 81 -28.76 -11.05 9.22
N VAL A 82 -27.78 -11.66 8.53
CA VAL A 82 -26.49 -11.02 8.26
C VAL A 82 -26.65 -9.76 7.40
N SER A 83 -27.51 -9.77 6.38
CA SER A 83 -27.70 -8.62 5.49
C SER A 83 -28.30 -7.40 6.19
N ASN A 84 -29.16 -7.63 7.19
CA ASN A 84 -29.85 -6.57 7.94
C ASN A 84 -29.00 -5.99 9.09
N SER A 85 -27.91 -6.67 9.48
CA SER A 85 -27.02 -6.25 10.56
C SER A 85 -25.65 -5.84 10.00
N GLN A 86 -25.32 -4.54 10.01
CA GLN A 86 -24.06 -4.05 9.46
C GLN A 86 -22.81 -4.65 10.14
N PRO A 87 -22.76 -4.84 11.47
CA PRO A 87 -21.66 -5.52 12.13
C PRO A 87 -21.53 -6.99 11.70
N ALA A 88 -22.63 -7.75 11.71
CA ALA A 88 -22.63 -9.16 11.30
C ALA A 88 -22.24 -9.32 9.83
N ARG A 89 -22.75 -8.44 8.96
CA ARG A 89 -22.32 -8.39 7.55
C ARG A 89 -20.83 -8.17 7.40
N SER A 90 -20.26 -7.24 8.17
CA SER A 90 -18.82 -6.95 8.10
C SER A 90 -17.99 -8.15 8.53
N GLU A 91 -18.37 -8.79 9.64
CA GLU A 91 -17.71 -9.99 10.14
C GLU A 91 -17.84 -11.16 9.15
N PHE A 92 -19.03 -11.40 8.62
CA PHE A 92 -19.28 -12.45 7.65
C PHE A 92 -18.48 -12.26 6.36
N LEU A 93 -18.44 -11.04 5.80
CA LEU A 93 -17.66 -10.77 4.58
C LEU A 93 -16.15 -10.91 4.83
N GLN A 94 -15.66 -10.56 6.03
CA GLN A 94 -14.27 -10.83 6.40
C GLN A 94 -13.98 -12.33 6.57
N LEU A 95 -14.96 -13.12 6.98
CA LEU A 95 -14.83 -14.58 7.02
C LEU A 95 -14.70 -15.14 5.60
N LEU A 96 -15.55 -14.68 4.67
CA LEU A 96 -15.47 -15.09 3.25
C LEU A 96 -14.14 -14.67 2.58
N GLU A 97 -13.61 -13.48 2.90
CA GLU A 97 -12.29 -13.01 2.42
C GLU A 97 -11.15 -13.97 2.81
N ARG A 98 -11.25 -14.63 3.97
CA ARG A 98 -10.21 -15.52 4.51
C ARG A 98 -10.28 -16.95 3.98
N ASP A 99 -11.42 -17.34 3.43
CA ASP A 99 -11.60 -18.68 2.88
C ASP A 99 -10.86 -18.79 1.53
N PRO A 100 -9.91 -19.72 1.35
CA PRO A 100 -9.15 -19.80 0.10
C PRO A 100 -9.97 -20.17 -1.15
N ASN A 101 -11.13 -20.82 -0.97
CA ASN A 101 -11.99 -21.25 -2.07
C ASN A 101 -13.01 -20.17 -2.46
N VAL A 102 -13.42 -19.34 -1.51
CA VAL A 102 -14.38 -18.25 -1.75
C VAL A 102 -13.67 -16.91 -1.95
N GLY A 103 -12.68 -16.62 -1.12
CA GLY A 103 -11.91 -15.38 -1.07
C GLY A 103 -10.82 -15.26 -2.14
N ASP A 104 -10.69 -16.23 -3.05
CA ASP A 104 -9.75 -16.13 -4.17
C ASP A 104 -9.98 -14.82 -4.94
N ARG A 105 -8.95 -13.97 -4.97
CA ARG A 105 -8.99 -12.65 -5.61
C ARG A 105 -10.08 -11.72 -5.10
N LEU A 106 -10.61 -11.94 -3.89
CA LEU A 106 -11.55 -11.05 -3.23
C LEU A 106 -10.94 -10.43 -1.97
N PHE A 107 -11.31 -9.18 -1.68
CA PHE A 107 -10.99 -8.55 -0.41
C PHE A 107 -12.17 -7.77 0.15
N PHE A 108 -12.27 -7.71 1.48
CA PHE A 108 -13.28 -6.95 2.19
C PHE A 108 -12.88 -5.47 2.28
N CYS A 109 -13.78 -4.59 1.88
CA CYS A 109 -13.62 -3.14 2.01
C CYS A 109 -14.46 -2.63 3.18
N ASP A 110 -13.78 -2.21 4.26
CA ASP A 110 -14.40 -1.60 5.45
C ASP A 110 -15.28 -0.38 5.11
N MET A 111 -14.91 0.39 4.07
CA MET A 111 -15.58 1.64 3.73
C MET A 111 -16.97 1.44 3.11
N CYS A 112 -17.16 0.40 2.31
CA CYS A 112 -18.43 0.13 1.62
C CYS A 112 -19.12 -1.15 2.11
N THR A 113 -18.46 -1.93 2.97
CA THR A 113 -18.95 -3.22 3.50
C THR A 113 -19.31 -4.20 2.38
N LYS A 114 -18.38 -4.36 1.42
CA LYS A 114 -18.49 -5.29 0.27
C LYS A 114 -17.18 -6.02 0.02
N LEU A 115 -17.27 -7.14 -0.68
CA LEU A 115 -16.13 -7.83 -1.29
C LEU A 115 -15.84 -7.23 -2.66
N HIS A 116 -14.58 -6.97 -2.94
CA HIS A 116 -14.11 -6.45 -4.21
C HIS A 116 -13.08 -7.38 -4.83
N PRO A 117 -13.09 -7.54 -6.16
CA PRO A 117 -12.02 -8.24 -6.84
C PRO A 117 -10.72 -7.46 -6.76
N PHE A 118 -9.60 -8.18 -6.76
CA PHE A 118 -8.26 -7.62 -6.99
C PHE A 118 -7.48 -8.48 -7.99
N GLN A 119 -6.37 -7.95 -8.49
CA GLN A 119 -5.45 -8.70 -9.35
C GLN A 119 -4.10 -8.86 -8.67
N ASP A 120 -3.44 -10.00 -8.91
CA ASP A 120 -2.19 -10.38 -8.23
C ASP A 120 -1.04 -9.40 -8.43
N HIS A 121 -1.07 -8.59 -9.50
CA HIS A 121 -0.05 -7.61 -9.86
C HIS A 121 -0.42 -6.17 -9.49
N TRP A 122 -1.52 -5.97 -8.75
CA TRP A 122 -1.87 -4.64 -8.25
C TRP A 122 -0.75 -4.10 -7.38
N GLY A 123 -0.37 -2.86 -7.65
CA GLY A 123 0.69 -2.12 -6.96
C GLY A 123 0.51 -0.61 -7.19
N PRO A 124 1.32 0.22 -6.52
CA PRO A 124 1.08 1.66 -6.51
C PRO A 124 1.36 2.36 -7.85
N ASP A 125 1.97 1.68 -8.83
CA ASP A 125 2.30 2.21 -10.15
C ASP A 125 1.21 1.95 -11.23
N LYS A 126 0.37 0.93 -11.05
CA LYS A 126 -0.49 0.39 -12.13
C LYS A 126 -1.99 0.45 -11.89
N SER A 127 -2.43 0.71 -10.66
CA SER A 127 -3.84 0.46 -10.28
C SER A 127 -4.77 1.67 -10.30
N TRP A 128 -4.28 2.92 -10.43
CA TRP A 128 -5.13 4.12 -10.25
C TRP A 128 -6.41 4.13 -11.11
N GLY A 129 -6.34 3.67 -12.36
CA GLY A 129 -7.51 3.61 -13.26
C GLY A 129 -8.56 2.58 -12.84
N GLU A 130 -8.12 1.38 -12.41
CA GLU A 130 -9.01 0.30 -11.97
C GLU A 130 -9.56 0.57 -10.56
N PHE A 131 -8.73 1.11 -9.67
CA PHE A 131 -9.11 1.48 -8.31
C PHE A 131 -10.17 2.58 -8.28
N MET A 132 -10.15 3.48 -9.27
CA MET A 132 -11.18 4.51 -9.39
C MET A 132 -12.60 3.93 -9.55
N SER A 133 -12.76 2.73 -10.11
CA SER A 133 -14.08 2.09 -10.19
C SER A 133 -14.68 1.79 -8.81
N ILE A 134 -13.84 1.42 -7.82
CA ILE A 134 -14.25 1.20 -6.44
C ILE A 134 -14.57 2.54 -5.77
N SER A 135 -13.79 3.58 -6.08
CA SER A 135 -14.01 4.92 -5.54
C SER A 135 -15.33 5.55 -6.01
N ARG A 136 -15.90 5.12 -7.16
CA ARG A 136 -17.06 5.75 -7.80
C ARG A 136 -18.36 5.82 -6.96
N PHE A 137 -18.36 5.19 -5.78
CA PHE A 137 -19.57 4.90 -5.01
C PHE A 137 -19.74 5.67 -3.68
N GLY A 138 -18.95 6.72 -3.39
CA GLY A 138 -19.20 7.53 -2.18
C GLY A 138 -18.30 8.76 -2.00
N ASN A 139 -18.74 9.75 -1.21
CA ASN A 139 -18.03 11.01 -0.95
C ASN A 139 -16.54 10.80 -0.58
N TYR A 140 -15.67 11.26 -1.46
CA TYR A 140 -14.38 10.64 -1.84
C TYR A 140 -13.17 10.95 -0.95
N LYS A 141 -13.33 11.57 0.22
CA LYS A 141 -12.16 12.04 0.99
C LYS A 141 -11.45 10.94 1.80
N HIS A 142 -12.10 9.79 2.01
CA HIS A 142 -11.57 8.73 2.89
C HIS A 142 -10.87 7.59 2.14
N HIS A 143 -11.04 7.48 0.81
CA HIS A 143 -10.41 6.42 0.00
C HIS A 143 -8.96 6.73 -0.38
N THR A 144 -8.54 7.99 -0.25
CA THR A 144 -7.18 8.47 -0.43
C THR A 144 -6.45 8.60 0.90
N ILE A 145 -6.64 7.62 1.80
CA ILE A 145 -5.70 7.29 2.88
C ILE A 145 -4.46 6.73 2.17
N GLY A 146 -3.75 7.65 1.51
CA GLY A 146 -2.62 7.40 0.64
C GLY A 146 -1.41 8.07 1.26
N LEU A 147 -0.31 7.33 1.29
CA LEU A 147 0.99 7.89 1.55
C LEU A 147 1.40 8.80 0.38
N ASN A 148 0.82 10.00 0.34
CA ASN A 148 1.16 11.04 -0.63
C ASN A 148 2.50 11.67 -0.22
N LEU A 149 3.53 10.84 -0.19
CA LEU A 149 4.73 11.16 0.57
C LEU A 149 5.61 12.19 -0.13
N LEU A 150 5.37 12.59 -1.38
CA LEU A 150 6.50 13.10 -2.17
C LEU A 150 6.20 14.03 -3.34
N GLY A 151 4.94 14.32 -3.65
CA GLY A 151 4.62 14.88 -4.98
C GLY A 151 5.09 13.98 -6.14
N THR A 152 5.48 12.73 -5.84
CA THR A 152 5.69 11.66 -6.81
C THR A 152 4.36 10.93 -6.97
N SER A 153 4.10 10.38 -8.15
CA SER A 153 2.87 9.66 -8.51
C SER A 153 2.69 8.31 -7.80
N VAL A 154 3.24 8.14 -6.60
CA VAL A 154 3.33 6.86 -5.91
C VAL A 154 2.51 6.93 -4.64
N ASP A 155 1.31 6.35 -4.70
CA ASP A 155 0.38 6.33 -3.58
C ASP A 155 0.17 4.88 -3.11
N ILE A 156 0.88 4.50 -2.05
CA ILE A 156 0.50 3.30 -1.29
C ILE A 156 -0.75 3.66 -0.48
N ASN A 157 -1.89 3.18 -0.94
CA ASN A 157 -3.15 3.30 -0.23
C ASN A 157 -3.31 2.17 0.81
N TRP A 158 -4.26 2.35 1.72
CA TRP A 158 -4.60 1.33 2.72
C TRP A 158 -4.96 -0.03 2.11
N TYR A 159 -5.59 -0.06 0.93
CA TYR A 159 -6.00 -1.31 0.30
C TYR A 159 -4.81 -2.15 -0.19
N HIS A 160 -3.78 -1.52 -0.76
CA HIS A 160 -2.54 -2.21 -1.11
C HIS A 160 -1.90 -2.82 0.15
N ALA A 161 -1.91 -2.07 1.26
CA ALA A 161 -1.41 -2.54 2.54
C ALA A 161 -2.24 -3.71 3.10
N ARG A 162 -3.58 -3.62 3.07
CA ARG A 162 -4.49 -4.71 3.47
C ARG A 162 -4.24 -5.97 2.64
N LEU A 163 -4.20 -5.85 1.31
CA LEU A 163 -4.00 -6.99 0.41
C LEU A 163 -2.66 -7.68 0.66
N ALA A 164 -1.57 -6.93 0.86
CA ALA A 164 -0.27 -7.50 1.20
C ALA A 164 -0.31 -8.22 2.57
N MET A 165 -0.98 -7.63 3.56
CA MET A 165 -1.16 -8.24 4.87
C MET A 165 -2.08 -9.46 4.83
N ASN A 166 -3.12 -9.48 4.01
CA ASN A 166 -3.98 -10.64 3.84
C ASN A 166 -3.19 -11.81 3.27
N ARG A 167 -2.33 -11.59 2.26
CA ARG A 167 -1.48 -12.66 1.71
C ARG A 167 -0.51 -13.21 2.75
N HIS A 168 0.05 -12.34 3.59
CA HIS A 168 0.91 -12.76 4.70
C HIS A 168 0.17 -13.62 5.73
N LEU A 169 -1.07 -13.27 6.06
CA LEU A 169 -1.85 -13.93 7.11
C LEU A 169 -2.59 -15.19 6.64
N HIS A 170 -3.00 -15.23 5.38
CA HIS A 170 -3.89 -16.26 4.83
C HIS A 170 -3.25 -17.05 3.68
N GLY A 171 -2.06 -16.65 3.23
CA GLY A 171 -1.36 -17.28 2.12
C GLY A 171 -1.86 -16.81 0.74
N PHE A 172 -1.29 -17.40 -0.31
CA PHE A 172 -1.84 -17.30 -1.65
C PHE A 172 -3.10 -18.20 -1.75
N PRO A 173 -4.19 -17.76 -2.41
CA PRO A 173 -4.33 -16.57 -3.24
C PRO A 173 -4.92 -15.34 -2.55
N CYS A 174 -4.99 -15.31 -1.22
CA CYS A 174 -5.68 -14.29 -0.43
C CYS A 174 -4.92 -12.95 -0.33
N GLY A 175 -4.44 -12.39 -1.43
CA GLY A 175 -3.86 -11.03 -1.50
C GLY A 175 -2.71 -10.87 -2.50
N ILE A 176 -2.09 -9.69 -2.49
CA ILE A 176 -0.97 -9.36 -3.38
C ILE A 176 0.39 -9.69 -2.74
N GLY A 177 1.39 -9.95 -3.59
CA GLY A 177 2.78 -10.08 -3.14
C GLY A 177 3.29 -8.80 -2.49
N ILE A 178 4.13 -8.92 -1.45
CA ILE A 178 4.72 -7.75 -0.78
C ILE A 178 5.66 -6.97 -1.70
N GLU A 179 6.27 -7.66 -2.66
CA GLU A 179 7.09 -7.13 -3.73
C GLU A 179 6.32 -6.13 -4.60
N ASN A 180 4.99 -6.24 -4.69
CA ASN A 180 4.16 -5.29 -5.44
C ASN A 180 4.12 -3.90 -4.77
N LEU A 181 4.40 -3.81 -3.47
CA LEU A 181 4.53 -2.54 -2.77
C LEU A 181 5.92 -1.91 -2.98
N SER A 182 6.85 -2.65 -3.56
CA SER A 182 8.21 -2.18 -3.83
C SER A 182 8.28 -1.57 -5.22
N MET A 183 9.01 -0.48 -5.34
CA MET A 183 9.21 0.17 -6.64
C MET A 183 10.48 1.00 -6.69
N SER A 184 10.91 1.28 -7.90
CA SER A 184 11.98 2.22 -8.19
C SER A 184 11.51 3.12 -9.30
N THR A 185 11.63 4.43 -9.14
CA THR A 185 11.34 5.32 -10.25
C THR A 185 12.56 5.62 -11.07
N ARG A 186 12.26 6.03 -12.29
CA ARG A 186 13.24 6.73 -13.12
C ARG A 186 13.67 8.02 -12.41
N PRO A 187 14.91 8.47 -12.62
CA PRO A 187 15.33 9.78 -12.13
C PRO A 187 14.39 10.87 -12.63
N GLN A 188 13.92 11.71 -11.71
CA GLN A 188 13.12 12.89 -12.00
C GLN A 188 14.00 14.13 -11.92
N ILE A 189 13.92 14.98 -12.94
CA ILE A 189 14.68 16.23 -13.03
C ILE A 189 13.70 17.39 -12.81
N ALA A 190 14.03 18.29 -11.89
CA ALA A 190 13.27 19.50 -11.63
C ALA A 190 14.25 20.63 -11.25
N GLY A 191 14.33 21.67 -12.09
CA GLY A 191 15.33 22.74 -11.92
C GLY A 191 16.74 22.17 -11.97
N SER A 192 17.56 22.54 -10.99
CA SER A 192 18.93 22.08 -10.80
C SER A 192 19.06 20.77 -10.01
N ARG A 193 17.94 20.15 -9.61
CA ARG A 193 17.90 18.90 -8.84
C ARG A 193 17.51 17.70 -9.70
N LYS A 194 18.27 16.62 -9.55
CA LYS A 194 17.91 15.25 -9.90
C LYS A 194 17.48 14.50 -8.65
N SER A 195 16.37 13.79 -8.72
CA SER A 195 15.85 12.98 -7.62
C SER A 195 15.59 11.55 -8.07
N VAL A 196 15.95 10.59 -7.22
CA VAL A 196 15.63 9.17 -7.39
C VAL A 196 14.93 8.72 -6.13
N HIS A 197 13.87 7.93 -6.28
CA HIS A 197 13.21 7.31 -5.14
C HIS A 197 13.03 5.81 -5.35
N THR A 198 13.17 5.10 -4.24
CA THR A 198 12.98 3.65 -4.17
C THR A 198 12.17 3.33 -2.94
N THR A 199 11.14 2.52 -3.10
CA THR A 199 10.28 2.04 -2.03
C THR A 199 10.47 0.55 -1.86
N ARG A 200 10.51 0.10 -0.62
CA ARG A 200 10.52 -1.32 -0.26
C ARG A 200 9.57 -1.55 0.90
N ALA A 201 8.90 -2.69 0.92
CA ALA A 201 8.04 -3.10 2.02
C ALA A 201 8.53 -4.39 2.66
N ARG A 202 8.27 -4.54 3.97
CA ARG A 202 8.53 -5.76 4.75
C ARG A 202 7.45 -5.92 5.80
N ILE A 203 7.21 -7.16 6.22
CA ILE A 203 6.33 -7.47 7.35
C ILE A 203 7.22 -7.98 8.50
N VAL A 204 7.10 -7.36 9.67
CA VAL A 204 7.88 -7.70 10.87
C VAL A 204 6.95 -7.73 12.07
N ASP A 205 6.87 -8.87 12.75
CA ASP A 205 5.89 -9.17 13.82
C ASP A 205 4.47 -8.77 13.42
N ASP A 206 3.98 -9.30 12.29
CA ASP A 206 2.64 -9.03 11.74
C ASP A 206 2.31 -7.55 11.53
N LYS A 207 3.35 -6.72 11.36
CA LYS A 207 3.20 -5.31 11.01
C LYS A 207 3.90 -5.01 9.69
N LEU A 208 3.16 -4.38 8.79
CA LEU A 208 3.72 -3.82 7.57
C LEU A 208 4.57 -2.60 7.91
N ILE A 209 5.81 -2.62 7.43
CA ILE A 209 6.72 -1.48 7.44
C ILE A 209 7.07 -1.14 6.00
N VAL A 210 6.99 0.13 5.65
CA VAL A 210 7.38 0.66 4.34
C VAL A 210 8.61 1.53 4.50
N ARG A 211 9.68 1.21 3.79
CA ARG A 211 10.89 2.01 3.69
C ARG A 211 10.90 2.77 2.38
N ILE A 212 11.18 4.06 2.45
CA ILE A 212 11.37 4.90 1.27
C ILE A 212 12.74 5.53 1.34
N HIS A 213 13.44 5.49 0.22
CA HIS A 213 14.81 5.96 0.10
C HIS A 213 14.88 6.99 -1.03
N HIS A 214 15.14 8.24 -0.64
CA HIS A 214 15.31 9.39 -1.51
C HIS A 214 16.78 9.72 -1.66
N VAL A 215 17.17 9.97 -2.90
CA VAL A 215 18.48 10.50 -3.23
C VAL A 215 18.28 11.75 -4.07
N LEU A 216 18.80 12.87 -3.60
CA LEU A 216 18.82 14.14 -4.30
C LEU A 216 20.27 14.49 -4.64
N THR A 217 20.52 14.81 -5.90
CA THR A 217 21.82 15.26 -6.41
C THR A 217 21.59 16.45 -7.34
N PRO A 218 22.61 17.30 -7.58
CA PRO A 218 22.51 18.26 -8.66
C PRO A 218 22.38 17.54 -10.01
N VAL A 219 21.74 18.18 -10.98
CA VAL A 219 21.62 17.65 -12.36
C VAL A 219 22.97 17.66 -13.06
N TRP A 220 23.76 18.70 -12.84
CA TRP A 220 25.08 18.90 -13.44
C TRP A 220 26.14 19.15 -12.36
N PRO A 221 27.41 18.78 -12.57
CA PRO A 221 28.48 18.97 -11.59
C PRO A 221 28.77 20.44 -11.25
N ASP A 222 28.50 21.35 -12.18
CA ASP A 222 28.80 22.79 -12.10
C ASP A 222 27.65 23.63 -11.52
N VAL A 223 26.54 23.00 -11.11
CA VAL A 223 25.43 23.70 -10.44
C VAL A 223 25.95 24.39 -9.18
N PRO A 224 25.77 25.71 -9.02
CA PRO A 224 26.13 26.39 -7.80
C PRO A 224 25.39 25.81 -6.60
N ALA A 225 26.13 25.53 -5.52
CA ALA A 225 25.59 24.90 -4.32
C ALA A 225 24.35 25.63 -3.77
N GLU A 226 24.34 26.96 -3.78
CA GLU A 226 23.21 27.77 -3.31
C GLU A 226 21.97 27.59 -4.19
N THR A 227 22.14 27.53 -5.52
CA THR A 227 21.04 27.22 -6.45
C THR A 227 20.46 25.84 -6.16
N PHE A 228 21.32 24.82 -5.97
CA PHE A 228 20.86 23.48 -5.60
C PHE A 228 20.09 23.48 -4.27
N ARG A 229 20.55 24.23 -3.27
CA ARG A 229 19.84 24.35 -1.99
C ARG A 229 18.49 25.01 -2.12
N GLN A 230 18.39 26.12 -2.84
CA GLN A 230 17.10 26.78 -3.06
C GLN A 230 16.11 25.84 -3.76
N ASP A 231 16.57 25.03 -4.72
CA ASP A 231 15.75 24.02 -5.38
C ASP A 231 15.35 22.85 -4.47
N VAL A 232 16.21 22.45 -3.53
CA VAL A 232 15.87 21.44 -2.51
C VAL A 232 14.84 22.00 -1.52
N LEU A 233 15.00 23.24 -1.05
CA LEU A 233 14.13 23.85 -0.04
C LEU A 233 12.77 24.33 -0.60
N SER A 234 12.72 24.68 -1.89
CA SER A 234 11.47 25.02 -2.58
C SER A 234 10.59 23.81 -2.87
N TRP A 235 11.14 22.60 -2.77
CA TRP A 235 10.40 21.37 -3.01
C TRP A 235 9.87 20.74 -1.74
N THR A 236 8.64 20.26 -1.83
CA THR A 236 8.00 19.55 -0.72
C THR A 236 8.35 18.07 -0.74
N LEU A 237 9.43 17.70 -0.04
CA LEU A 237 9.75 16.31 0.27
C LEU A 237 9.04 15.93 1.57
N TYR A 238 8.00 15.08 1.53
CA TYR A 238 7.42 14.57 2.77
C TYR A 238 8.20 13.34 3.24
N VAL A 239 8.61 13.35 4.51
CA VAL A 239 8.96 12.12 5.21
C VAL A 239 7.67 11.41 5.59
N CYS A 240 6.70 12.15 6.14
CA CYS A 240 5.34 11.69 6.40
C CYS A 240 4.38 12.88 6.26
N PRO A 241 3.06 12.70 6.29
CA PRO A 241 2.12 13.83 6.22
C PRO A 241 2.30 14.89 7.34
N HIS A 242 3.09 14.61 8.38
CA HIS A 242 3.38 15.52 9.49
C HIS A 242 4.79 16.12 9.48
N THR A 243 5.70 15.62 8.63
CA THR A 243 7.11 16.02 8.59
C THR A 243 7.54 16.11 7.14
N ALA A 244 7.94 17.31 6.71
CA ALA A 244 8.30 17.57 5.33
C ALA A 244 9.38 18.65 5.25
N VAL A 245 10.05 18.70 4.11
CA VAL A 245 10.90 19.82 3.69
C VAL A 245 10.03 20.85 3.00
N GLY A 246 10.20 22.14 3.30
CA GLY A 246 9.50 23.23 2.61
C GLY A 246 8.11 23.58 3.16
N SER A 247 7.47 24.55 2.51
CA SER A 247 6.17 25.11 2.90
C SER A 247 5.01 24.30 2.30
N CYS A 248 4.24 23.59 3.14
CA CYS A 248 2.95 23.00 2.75
C CYS A 248 1.79 23.93 3.18
N PHE A 249 0.76 24.05 2.32
CA PHE A 249 -0.37 24.98 2.48
C PHE A 249 -1.35 24.64 3.61
N ALA A 250 -1.34 23.42 4.16
CA ALA A 250 -2.40 22.98 5.09
C ALA A 250 -1.99 22.96 6.56
N LEU A 251 -0.73 22.67 6.87
CA LEU A 251 -0.14 22.61 8.21
C LEU A 251 1.35 22.82 8.04
N ARG A 252 2.02 23.73 8.78
CA ARG A 252 3.49 23.85 8.74
C ARG A 252 4.08 22.50 9.19
N PRO A 253 4.59 21.66 8.26
CA PRO A 253 5.16 20.37 8.64
C PRO A 253 6.38 20.65 9.52
N ALA A 254 6.73 19.72 10.40
CA ALA A 254 8.04 19.81 11.03
C ALA A 254 9.11 19.76 9.93
N SER A 255 10.03 20.73 9.92
CA SER A 255 11.14 20.77 8.99
C SER A 255 12.17 19.69 9.29
N LEU A 256 12.99 19.35 8.29
CA LEU A 256 14.20 18.55 8.48
C LEU A 256 15.34 19.48 8.92
N PRO A 257 15.72 19.50 10.21
CA PRO A 257 16.68 20.48 10.71
C PRO A 257 18.04 20.37 10.00
N GLU A 258 18.42 19.18 9.56
CA GLU A 258 19.66 18.94 8.81
C GLU A 258 19.72 19.73 7.50
N LEU A 259 18.57 19.99 6.86
CA LEU A 259 18.50 20.77 5.62
C LEU A 259 18.43 22.28 5.87
N GLU A 260 18.03 22.70 7.07
CA GLU A 260 17.93 24.12 7.43
C GLU A 260 19.27 24.68 7.92
N LEU A 261 20.09 23.86 8.57
CA LEU A 261 21.40 24.28 9.07
C LEU A 261 22.35 24.69 7.93
N ARG A 262 23.00 25.85 8.10
CA ARG A 262 24.15 26.29 7.30
C ARG A 262 25.44 25.92 8.02
N ASP A 263 26.56 25.86 7.31
CA ASP A 263 27.88 25.80 7.95
C ASP A 263 28.41 27.22 8.12
N ASP A 264 28.32 27.71 9.35
CA ASP A 264 28.58 29.10 9.76
C ASP A 264 30.02 29.58 9.48
N GLY A 265 30.95 28.65 9.17
CA GLY A 265 32.38 28.95 9.09
C GLY A 265 33.11 28.54 7.81
N ARG A 266 32.47 27.84 6.87
CA ARG A 266 33.17 27.27 5.68
C ARG A 266 32.57 27.64 4.33
N GLY A 267 31.54 28.49 4.31
CA GLY A 267 30.83 28.80 3.06
C GLY A 267 30.10 27.58 2.46
N MET A 268 29.95 26.49 3.23
CA MET A 268 29.16 25.35 2.80
C MET A 268 27.68 25.68 2.93
N VAL A 269 26.97 25.35 1.87
CA VAL A 269 25.54 25.64 1.73
C VAL A 269 24.70 24.64 2.53
N PHE A 270 25.18 23.42 2.73
CA PHE A 270 24.63 22.45 3.69
C PHE A 270 25.70 22.01 4.68
N ARG A 271 25.30 21.78 5.93
CA ARG A 271 26.17 21.13 6.93
C ARG A 271 26.22 19.62 6.67
N PRO A 272 27.38 19.01 6.38
CA PRO A 272 27.48 17.57 6.20
C PRO A 272 27.02 16.80 7.45
N CYS A 273 26.32 15.70 7.23
CA CYS A 273 25.90 14.78 8.28
C CYS A 273 25.82 13.35 7.75
N ARG A 274 25.96 12.37 8.62
CA ARG A 274 25.82 10.96 8.27
C ARG A 274 24.83 10.30 9.22
N ASP A 275 23.80 9.69 8.64
CA ASP A 275 22.77 8.92 9.32
C ASP A 275 22.17 9.65 10.54
N SER A 276 21.88 10.94 10.37
CA SER A 276 21.18 11.73 11.40
C SER A 276 19.77 11.18 11.58
N VAL A 277 19.54 10.45 12.67
CA VAL A 277 18.26 9.78 12.94
C VAL A 277 17.31 10.71 13.66
N SER A 278 16.07 10.77 13.17
CA SER A 278 14.98 11.47 13.82
C SER A 278 13.65 10.72 13.61
N SER A 279 12.58 11.28 14.16
CA SER A 279 11.29 10.62 14.31
C SER A 279 10.15 11.62 14.24
N CYS A 280 9.06 11.23 13.58
CA CYS A 280 7.82 11.98 13.67
C CYS A 280 7.24 11.89 15.09
N LYS A 281 6.68 13.00 15.58
CA LYS A 281 6.04 13.09 16.91
C LYS A 281 4.58 12.61 16.92
N ARG A 282 3.96 12.42 15.74
CA ARG A 282 2.54 12.08 15.58
C ARG A 282 2.33 10.64 15.12
N CYS A 283 2.97 10.23 14.02
CA CYS A 283 2.90 8.85 13.54
C CYS A 283 4.13 8.02 13.92
N ASN A 284 4.02 6.70 13.75
CA ASN A 284 5.11 5.75 13.91
C ASN A 284 6.04 5.74 12.68
N SER A 285 6.62 6.90 12.37
CA SER A 285 7.63 7.06 11.32
C SER A 285 8.97 7.49 11.91
N ASP A 286 10.02 6.81 11.51
CA ASP A 286 11.41 7.19 11.74
C ASP A 286 12.08 7.52 10.42
N PHE A 287 13.13 8.33 10.46
CA PHE A 287 13.91 8.65 9.28
C PHE A 287 15.36 8.92 9.61
N SER A 288 16.23 8.76 8.61
CA SER A 288 17.62 9.18 8.67
C SER A 288 17.95 10.11 7.50
N VAL A 289 18.81 11.10 7.77
CA VAL A 289 19.31 12.04 6.77
C VAL A 289 20.83 11.93 6.69
N THR A 290 21.35 11.83 5.47
CA THR A 290 22.78 11.86 5.17
C THR A 290 23.03 12.92 4.11
N ILE A 291 23.92 13.86 4.40
CA ILE A 291 24.34 14.93 3.50
C ILE A 291 25.84 14.79 3.30
N GLU A 292 26.22 14.40 2.08
CA GLU A 292 27.60 14.24 1.67
C GLU A 292 27.99 15.43 0.78
N GLY A 293 29.07 16.12 1.16
CA GLY A 293 29.73 17.08 0.29
C GLY A 293 30.58 16.36 -0.75
N GLY A 294 30.53 16.84 -1.99
CA GLY A 294 31.40 16.43 -3.07
C GLY A 294 32.75 17.11 -2.92
N ASP A 295 33.58 16.58 -2.04
CA ASP A 295 34.99 16.94 -2.04
C ASP A 295 35.61 16.29 -3.28
N ASP A 296 36.22 17.10 -4.15
CA ASP A 296 37.10 16.51 -5.16
C ASP A 296 38.34 15.92 -4.48
N ALA A 297 39.06 15.05 -5.20
CA ALA A 297 40.32 14.47 -4.72
C ALA A 297 41.39 15.53 -4.38
N SER A 298 41.18 16.80 -4.77
CA SER A 298 42.06 17.93 -4.44
C SER A 298 41.69 18.65 -3.14
N GLY A 299 40.64 18.19 -2.43
CA GLY A 299 40.12 18.84 -1.22
C GLY A 299 39.43 20.18 -1.50
N ARG A 300 39.16 20.50 -2.76
CA ARG A 300 38.29 21.61 -3.15
C ARG A 300 36.87 21.07 -3.22
N SER A 301 35.94 21.77 -2.58
CA SER A 301 34.53 21.40 -2.65
C SER A 301 34.06 21.61 -4.09
N SER A 302 33.89 20.52 -4.85
CA SER A 302 33.50 20.51 -6.26
C SER A 302 32.01 20.83 -6.48
N GLY A 303 31.38 21.52 -5.54
CA GLY A 303 29.99 22.00 -5.63
C GLY A 303 28.91 20.92 -5.54
N GLY A 304 29.24 19.64 -5.73
CA GLY A 304 28.27 18.56 -5.67
C GLY A 304 27.80 18.28 -4.24
N TYR A 305 26.49 18.20 -4.00
CA TYR A 305 25.95 17.63 -2.77
C TYR A 305 25.15 16.38 -3.10
N ARG A 306 25.23 15.38 -2.23
CA ARG A 306 24.36 14.21 -2.27
C ARG A 306 23.57 14.16 -0.97
N ILE A 307 22.27 14.37 -1.08
CA ILE A 307 21.34 14.34 0.06
C ILE A 307 20.57 13.03 -0.03
N THR A 308 20.70 12.20 0.98
CA THR A 308 19.95 10.94 1.12
C THR A 308 18.99 11.07 2.29
N VAL A 309 17.70 10.85 2.05
CA VAL A 309 16.67 10.79 3.09
C VAL A 309 16.05 9.42 3.06
N VAL A 310 16.12 8.69 4.18
CA VAL A 310 15.55 7.34 4.29
C VAL A 310 14.47 7.36 5.35
N SER A 311 13.23 7.15 4.95
CA SER A 311 12.09 7.10 5.86
C SER A 311 11.59 5.67 6.04
N TYR A 312 11.06 5.38 7.23
CA TYR A 312 10.55 4.09 7.64
C TYR A 312 9.20 4.31 8.30
N HIS A 313 8.16 3.73 7.74
CA HIS A 313 6.76 3.93 8.13
C HIS A 313 6.18 2.62 8.66
N MET A 314 5.84 2.57 9.94
CA MET A 314 5.07 1.46 10.49
C MET A 314 3.59 1.68 10.17
N VAL A 315 3.09 1.00 9.13
CA VAL A 315 1.70 1.07 8.70
C VAL A 315 0.80 0.27 9.65
N GLY A 316 1.32 -0.83 10.20
CA GLY A 316 0.63 -1.66 11.20
C GLY A 316 0.05 -2.94 10.61
N ALA A 317 -0.99 -3.48 11.24
CA ALA A 317 -1.63 -4.74 10.83
C ALA A 317 -2.53 -4.59 9.59
N CYS A 318 -2.91 -3.35 9.25
CA CYS A 318 -3.71 -3.00 8.08
C CYS A 318 -5.04 -3.78 7.99
N ARG A 319 -5.64 -4.11 9.14
CA ARG A 319 -6.90 -4.87 9.20
C ARG A 319 -8.11 -3.95 9.12
N SER A 320 -7.93 -2.69 9.47
CA SER A 320 -8.95 -1.65 9.37
C SER A 320 -8.32 -0.33 8.96
N PRO A 321 -9.00 0.52 8.15
CA PRO A 321 -8.50 1.86 7.87
C PRO A 321 -8.47 2.73 9.14
N TRP A 322 -9.19 2.32 10.20
CA TRP A 322 -9.24 2.99 11.50
C TRP A 322 -8.19 2.46 12.48
N ASP A 323 -7.34 1.51 12.08
CA ASP A 323 -6.22 1.06 12.90
C ASP A 323 -5.35 2.25 13.29
N LYS A 324 -5.03 2.39 14.58
CA LYS A 324 -4.29 3.56 15.10
C LYS A 324 -2.99 3.84 14.34
N ASP A 325 -2.24 2.79 13.99
CA ASP A 325 -1.00 2.90 13.22
C ASP A 325 -1.28 3.49 11.83
N CYS A 326 -2.28 2.96 11.11
CA CYS A 326 -2.76 3.47 9.82
C CYS A 326 -3.26 4.91 9.93
N VAL A 327 -4.25 5.18 10.80
CA VAL A 327 -4.85 6.52 10.98
C VAL A 327 -3.77 7.55 11.27
N SER A 328 -2.85 7.25 12.18
CA SER A 328 -1.76 8.19 12.49
C SER A 328 -0.91 8.49 11.26
N LEU A 329 -0.66 7.51 10.39
CA LEU A 329 0.20 7.70 9.23
C LEU A 329 -0.49 8.47 8.09
N PHE A 330 -1.80 8.24 7.89
CA PHE A 330 -2.53 8.76 6.73
C PHE A 330 -3.37 10.00 7.02
N ASP A 331 -3.76 10.25 8.27
CA ASP A 331 -4.54 11.42 8.67
C ASP A 331 -3.65 12.48 9.34
N CYS A 332 -3.40 13.57 8.60
CA CYS A 332 -2.60 14.69 9.11
C CYS A 332 -3.34 15.52 10.19
N TYR A 333 -4.66 15.40 10.28
CA TYR A 333 -5.51 16.09 11.26
C TYR A 333 -5.73 15.27 12.53
N SER A 334 -5.32 14.01 12.52
CA SER A 334 -5.44 13.17 13.71
C SER A 334 -4.71 13.79 14.90
N SER A 335 -5.40 13.87 16.04
CA SER A 335 -4.85 14.31 17.32
C SER A 335 -3.95 13.24 17.97
N HIS A 336 -3.74 12.10 17.30
CA HIS A 336 -2.90 11.03 17.80
C HIS A 336 -1.43 11.49 17.92
N LEU A 337 -0.89 11.30 19.12
CA LEU A 337 0.52 11.44 19.39
C LEU A 337 1.19 10.07 19.41
N ARG A 338 2.41 10.02 18.86
CA ARG A 338 3.26 8.84 18.96
C ARG A 338 3.49 8.53 20.43
N ASN A 339 3.23 7.29 20.83
CA ASN A 339 3.55 6.85 22.18
C ASN A 339 5.06 6.58 22.26
N LEU A 340 5.83 7.56 22.69
CA LEU A 340 7.30 7.48 22.78
C LEU A 340 7.79 6.40 23.78
N ARG A 341 6.95 5.96 24.72
CA ARG A 341 7.29 4.84 25.61
C ARG A 341 7.25 3.50 24.88
N ARG A 342 6.24 3.30 24.01
CA ARG A 342 6.10 2.07 23.21
C ARG A 342 6.95 2.08 21.93
N HIS A 343 7.13 3.25 21.35
CA HIS A 343 7.85 3.45 20.10
C HIS A 343 8.88 4.59 20.29
N PRO A 344 10.00 4.33 20.99
CA PRO A 344 11.05 5.32 21.16
C PRO A 344 11.64 5.74 19.81
N ARG A 345 12.40 6.83 19.78
CA ARG A 345 13.02 7.31 18.54
C ARG A 345 13.91 6.22 17.91
N GLY A 346 13.80 6.06 16.60
CA GLY A 346 14.53 5.03 15.85
C GLY A 346 14.02 3.59 16.05
N SER A 347 12.95 3.35 16.82
CA SER A 347 12.42 1.99 17.03
C SER A 347 11.97 1.30 15.75
N VAL A 348 11.43 2.04 14.78
CA VAL A 348 10.97 1.51 13.49
C VAL A 348 12.17 1.13 12.61
N ILE A 349 13.25 1.93 12.63
CA ILE A 349 14.51 1.61 11.95
C ILE A 349 15.11 0.32 12.54
N LYS A 350 15.20 0.23 13.87
CA LYS A 350 15.71 -0.98 14.54
C LYS A 350 14.91 -2.22 14.15
N LYS A 351 13.58 -2.11 14.18
CA LYS A 351 12.67 -3.20 13.79
C LYS A 351 12.78 -3.57 12.31
N TRP A 352 13.05 -2.61 11.43
CA TRP A 352 13.32 -2.90 10.02
C TRP A 352 14.63 -3.71 9.82
N CYS A 353 15.65 -3.40 10.61
CA CYS A 353 16.97 -4.03 10.51
C CYS A 353 17.07 -5.40 11.18
N SER A 354 16.21 -5.72 12.15
CA SER A 354 16.33 -6.95 12.98
C SER A 354 16.13 -8.28 12.25
N LEU A 355 15.78 -8.28 10.96
CA LEU A 355 15.64 -9.48 10.12
C LEU A 355 16.79 -9.65 9.12
N SER A 356 17.82 -8.79 9.17
CA SER A 356 18.99 -8.86 8.28
C SER A 356 20.21 -9.47 8.96
N GLU A 357 20.06 -9.91 10.21
CA GLU A 357 20.95 -10.77 10.99
C GLU A 357 20.32 -12.16 11.04
#